data_AF-A0A9P8SDZ4-F1
#
_entry.id   AF-A0A9P8SDZ4-F1
#
_cell.length_a   1.000
_cell.length_b   1.000
_cell.length_c   1.000
_cell.angle_alpha   90.00
_cell.angle_beta   90.00
_cell.angle_gamma   90.00
#
_symmetry.space_group_name_H-M   'P 1'
#
loop_
_entity.id
_entity.type
_entity.pdbx_description
1 polymer ?
#
loop_
_entity_poly.entity_id
_entity_poly.type
_entity_poly.pdbx_seq_one_letter_code
_entity_poly.pdbx_strand_id
1 'polypeptide(L)'
;MQVRFGLSTSYSAAGREWATRLTLNKTQSIAFSIICRQLDLMRQTDGGDVGQLCQFVGGEGGTGKSQIIEALVELFSRRSLSNRLLITATSGTAAARINSSTIHSTCRFSKDQGAAVNTARDLDEDCQASGSVRP
;
A
#
# COMPACT_ATOMS: atom_id res chain seq x y z
N MET A 1 -2.48 -27.11 -3.15
CA MET A 1 -3.86 -27.00 -3.69
C MET A 1 -4.16 -25.52 -3.96
N GLN A 2 -4.25 -25.09 -5.21
CA GLN A 2 -4.51 -23.68 -5.56
C GLN A 2 -6.01 -23.48 -5.75
N VAL A 3 -6.70 -23.06 -4.69
CA VAL A 3 -8.12 -22.72 -4.75
C VAL A 3 -8.25 -21.47 -5.63
N ARG A 4 -8.80 -21.62 -6.83
CA ARG A 4 -9.21 -20.49 -7.68
C ARG A 4 -10.58 -20.05 -7.21
N PHE A 5 -10.66 -18.90 -6.54
CA PHE A 5 -11.94 -18.29 -6.23
C PHE A 5 -12.58 -17.83 -7.53
N GLY A 6 -13.68 -18.46 -7.92
CA GLY A 6 -14.54 -17.92 -8.97
C GLY A 6 -15.13 -16.57 -8.52
N LEU A 7 -15.61 -15.79 -9.49
CA LEU A 7 -16.30 -14.50 -9.30
C LEU A 7 -17.50 -14.56 -8.32
N SER A 8 -17.97 -15.77 -7.99
CA SER A 8 -19.13 -16.03 -7.14
C SER A 8 -18.89 -15.84 -5.63
N THR A 9 -17.66 -15.88 -5.12
CA THR A 9 -17.45 -15.76 -3.66
C THR A 9 -17.53 -14.29 -3.22
N SER A 10 -18.11 -14.01 -2.05
CA SER A 10 -18.11 -12.66 -1.46
C SER A 10 -16.73 -12.30 -0.91
N TYR A 11 -16.38 -11.01 -0.87
CA TYR A 11 -15.14 -10.53 -0.25
C TYR A 11 -15.04 -10.98 1.21
N SER A 12 -16.14 -11.02 1.95
CA SER A 12 -16.17 -11.53 3.33
C SER A 12 -15.85 -13.03 3.39
N ALA A 13 -16.34 -13.83 2.45
CA ALA A 13 -16.03 -15.26 2.40
C ALA A 13 -14.55 -15.50 2.09
N ALA A 14 -14.02 -14.85 1.05
CA ALA A 14 -12.60 -14.95 0.70
C ALA A 14 -11.70 -14.35 1.80
N GLY A 15 -12.13 -13.27 2.43
CA GLY A 15 -11.42 -12.61 3.53
C GLY A 15 -11.26 -13.51 4.74
N ARG A 16 -12.29 -14.28 5.14
CA ARG A 16 -12.14 -15.25 6.24
C ARG A 16 -11.04 -16.28 5.97
N GLU A 17 -10.98 -16.80 4.75
CA GLU A 17 -9.93 -17.77 4.40
C GLU A 17 -8.53 -17.14 4.47
N TRP A 18 -8.39 -15.91 3.99
CA TRP A 18 -7.11 -15.19 4.05
C TRP A 18 -6.70 -14.81 5.46
N ALA A 19 -7.64 -14.43 6.31
CA ALA A 19 -7.39 -14.18 7.72
C ALA A 19 -6.81 -15.44 8.41
N THR A 20 -7.35 -16.62 8.08
CA THR A 20 -6.82 -17.90 8.60
C THR A 20 -5.44 -18.22 8.02
N ARG A 21 -5.25 -18.07 6.69
CA ARG A 21 -3.97 -18.37 6.02
C ARG A 21 -2.82 -17.50 6.51
N LEU A 22 -3.09 -16.23 6.78
CA LEU A 22 -2.11 -15.28 7.31
C LEU A 22 -2.04 -15.29 8.84
N THR A 23 -2.79 -16.17 9.50
CA THR A 23 -2.84 -16.30 10.97
C THR A 23 -3.09 -14.96 11.68
N LEU A 24 -4.01 -14.16 11.14
CA LEU A 24 -4.33 -12.86 11.70
C LEU A 24 -4.88 -13.01 13.12
N ASN A 25 -4.39 -12.18 14.04
CA ASN A 25 -4.95 -12.12 15.39
C ASN A 25 -6.40 -11.58 15.37
N LYS A 26 -7.08 -11.64 16.51
CA LYS A 26 -8.50 -11.22 16.61
C LYS A 26 -8.72 -9.79 16.12
N THR A 27 -7.89 -8.85 16.53
CA THR A 27 -8.03 -7.43 16.19
C THR A 27 -7.73 -7.15 14.72
N GLN A 28 -6.68 -7.78 14.18
CA GLN A 28 -6.36 -7.72 12.75
C GLN A 28 -7.48 -8.32 11.89
N SER A 29 -8.03 -9.45 12.31
CA SER A 29 -9.15 -10.13 11.64
C SER A 29 -10.41 -9.28 11.62
N ILE A 30 -10.73 -8.60 12.73
CA ILE A 30 -11.85 -7.65 12.80
C ILE A 30 -11.62 -6.49 11.81
N ALA A 31 -10.44 -5.87 11.88
CA ALA A 31 -10.09 -4.75 11.00
C ALA A 31 -10.20 -5.13 9.52
N PHE A 32 -9.68 -6.30 9.14
CA PHE A 32 -9.76 -6.83 7.78
C PHE A 32 -11.20 -7.17 7.35
N SER A 33 -11.99 -7.73 8.26
CA SER A 33 -13.39 -8.12 7.99
C SER A 33 -14.29 -6.92 7.73
N ILE A 34 -14.05 -5.78 8.40
CA ILE A 34 -14.78 -4.52 8.15
C ILE A 34 -14.62 -4.09 6.68
N ILE A 35 -13.37 -4.11 6.19
CA ILE A 35 -13.05 -3.78 4.80
C ILE A 35 -13.72 -4.77 3.83
N CYS A 36 -13.62 -6.08 4.11
CA CYS A 36 -14.26 -7.09 3.27
C CYS A 36 -15.77 -6.92 3.17
N ARG A 37 -16.44 -6.60 4.28
CA ARG A 37 -17.88 -6.32 4.30
C ARG A 37 -18.23 -5.08 3.48
N GLN A 38 -17.44 -4.02 3.58
CA GLN A 38 -17.66 -2.81 2.78
C GLN A 38 -17.56 -3.12 1.28
N LEU A 39 -16.55 -3.89 0.86
CA LEU A 39 -16.38 -4.28 -0.53
C LEU A 39 -17.56 -5.11 -1.05
N ASP A 40 -18.17 -5.94 -0.19
CA ASP A 40 -19.39 -6.68 -0.54
C ASP A 40 -20.60 -5.77 -0.71
N LEU A 41 -20.75 -4.74 0.11
CA LEU A 41 -21.81 -3.75 -0.03
C LEU A 41 -21.64 -2.96 -1.34
N MET A 42 -20.43 -2.45 -1.60
CA MET A 42 -20.12 -1.74 -2.85
C MET A 42 -20.36 -2.59 -4.10
N ARG A 43 -20.21 -3.92 -4.02
CA ARG A 43 -20.48 -4.83 -5.14
C ARG A 43 -21.97 -5.08 -5.36
N GLN A 44 -22.79 -5.04 -4.32
CA GLN A 44 -24.23 -5.31 -4.40
C GLN A 44 -25.03 -4.09 -4.82
N THR A 45 -24.48 -2.91 -4.59
CA THR A 45 -25.13 -1.65 -4.85
C THR A 45 -24.67 -1.12 -6.21
N ASP A 46 -25.39 -1.50 -7.27
CA ASP A 46 -25.20 -0.97 -8.63
C ASP A 46 -25.64 0.51 -8.70
N GLY A 47 -24.83 1.42 -8.16
CA GLY A 47 -25.01 2.87 -8.25
C GLY A 47 -25.80 3.54 -7.12
N GLY A 48 -26.17 2.81 -6.07
CA GLY A 48 -26.64 3.41 -4.81
C GLY A 48 -25.49 3.91 -3.92
N ASP A 49 -25.82 4.80 -2.98
CA ASP A 49 -24.85 5.43 -2.09
C ASP A 49 -24.42 4.47 -0.95
N VAL A 50 -23.36 3.70 -1.19
CA VAL A 50 -22.62 3.04 -0.12
C VAL A 50 -21.54 4.02 0.34
N GLY A 51 -21.80 4.72 1.44
CA GLY A 51 -20.87 5.71 1.99
C GLY A 51 -19.44 5.18 2.11
N GLN A 52 -18.45 6.04 1.82
CA GLN A 52 -17.04 5.69 1.82
C GLN A 52 -16.57 5.18 3.19
N LEU A 53 -15.88 4.04 3.22
CA LEU A 53 -15.23 3.55 4.44
C LEU A 53 -13.91 4.29 4.68
N CYS A 54 -13.86 5.09 5.76
CA CYS A 54 -12.64 5.70 6.28
C CYS A 54 -12.20 4.95 7.54
N GLN A 55 -11.34 3.94 7.41
CA GLN A 55 -10.90 3.13 8.54
C GLN A 55 -9.49 3.50 8.99
N PHE A 56 -9.34 3.81 10.28
CA PHE A 56 -8.04 3.98 10.94
C PHE A 56 -7.73 2.77 11.83
N VAL A 57 -6.54 2.18 11.67
CA VAL A 57 -6.05 1.08 12.51
C VAL A 57 -4.80 1.54 13.25
N GLY A 58 -4.95 1.85 14.53
CA GLY A 58 -3.86 2.24 15.43
C GLY A 58 -3.19 1.05 16.13
N GLY A 59 -2.16 1.35 16.91
CA GLY A 59 -1.45 0.39 17.76
C GLY A 59 0.06 0.61 17.77
N GLU A 60 0.73 0.07 18.77
CA GLU A 60 2.19 0.19 18.96
C GLU A 60 2.98 -0.35 17.76
N GLY A 61 4.22 0.12 17.56
CA GLY A 61 5.15 -0.47 16.59
C GLY A 61 5.32 -1.98 16.83
N GLY A 62 5.49 -2.76 15.77
CA GLY A 62 5.70 -4.22 15.89
C GLY A 62 4.44 -5.08 16.05
N THR A 63 3.26 -4.49 16.25
CA THR A 63 1.97 -5.22 16.41
C THR A 63 1.39 -5.85 15.13
N GLY A 64 2.17 -5.89 14.04
CA GLY A 64 1.75 -6.55 12.80
C GLY A 64 0.64 -5.84 12.02
N LYS A 65 0.39 -4.54 12.21
CA LYS A 65 -0.61 -3.78 11.42
C LYS A 65 -0.43 -3.96 9.91
N SER A 66 0.81 -4.04 9.44
CA SER A 66 1.13 -4.28 8.03
C SER A 66 0.61 -5.63 7.50
N GLN A 67 0.36 -6.63 8.35
CA GLN A 67 -0.25 -7.92 7.93
C GLN A 67 -1.67 -7.73 7.40
N ILE A 68 -2.41 -6.72 7.89
CA ILE A 68 -3.74 -6.37 7.37
C ILE A 68 -3.61 -5.87 5.91
N ILE A 69 -2.57 -5.09 5.63
CA ILE A 69 -2.28 -4.58 4.28
C ILE A 69 -1.93 -5.75 3.36
N GLU A 70 -1.08 -6.67 3.81
CA GLU A 70 -0.70 -7.87 3.05
C GLU A 70 -1.92 -8.76 2.73
N ALA A 71 -2.83 -8.93 3.70
CA ALA A 71 -4.08 -9.64 3.48
C ALA A 71 -4.96 -9.00 2.39
N LEU A 72 -5.00 -7.66 2.33
CA LEU A 72 -5.70 -6.94 1.27
C LEU A 72 -5.03 -7.11 -0.09
N VAL A 73 -3.70 -7.02 -0.16
CA VAL A 73 -2.95 -7.22 -1.42
C VAL A 73 -3.27 -8.59 -2.01
N GLU A 74 -3.21 -9.64 -1.20
CA GLU A 74 -3.45 -11.00 -1.66
C GLU A 74 -4.93 -11.22 -2.02
N LEU A 75 -5.87 -10.66 -1.26
CA LEU A 75 -7.30 -10.73 -1.57
C LEU A 75 -7.61 -10.12 -2.95
N PHE A 76 -7.06 -8.95 -3.27
CA PHE A 76 -7.28 -8.29 -4.56
C PHE A 76 -6.52 -9.00 -5.71
N SER A 77 -5.30 -9.48 -5.46
CA SER A 77 -4.51 -10.23 -6.44
C SER A 77 -5.22 -11.50 -6.89
N ARG A 78 -5.83 -12.24 -5.96
CA ARG A 78 -6.58 -13.47 -6.26
C ARG A 78 -7.83 -13.25 -7.09
N ARG A 79 -8.40 -12.06 -7.03
CA ARG A 79 -9.58 -11.68 -7.81
C ARG A 79 -9.22 -11.04 -9.15
N SER A 80 -7.93 -10.96 -9.50
CA SER A 80 -7.47 -10.23 -10.68
C SER A 80 -7.90 -8.76 -10.66
N LEU A 81 -7.95 -8.16 -9.45
CA LEU A 81 -8.33 -6.77 -9.22
C LEU A 81 -7.17 -5.97 -8.60
N SER A 82 -5.92 -6.43 -8.72
CA SER A 82 -4.75 -5.73 -8.19
C SER A 82 -4.64 -4.29 -8.70
N ASN A 83 -5.06 -4.03 -9.93
CA ASN A 83 -5.13 -2.70 -10.54
C ASN A 83 -6.20 -1.77 -9.93
N ARG A 84 -7.07 -2.28 -9.06
CA ARG A 84 -8.10 -1.50 -8.33
C ARG A 84 -7.66 -1.15 -6.90
N LEU A 85 -6.49 -1.59 -6.47
CA LEU A 85 -5.96 -1.35 -5.13
C LEU A 85 -4.75 -0.41 -5.20
N LEU A 86 -4.85 0.76 -4.58
CA LEU A 86 -3.74 1.69 -4.43
C LEU A 86 -3.25 1.65 -2.98
N ILE A 87 -1.95 1.43 -2.80
CA ILE A 87 -1.30 1.39 -1.48
C ILE A 87 -0.23 2.47 -1.47
N THR A 88 -0.22 3.26 -0.40
CA THR A 88 0.76 4.32 -0.22
C THR A 88 1.31 4.31 1.21
N ALA A 89 2.55 4.77 1.36
CA ALA A 89 3.12 5.06 2.67
C ALA A 89 3.61 6.51 2.78
N THR A 90 3.88 6.97 4.00
CA THR A 90 4.34 8.34 4.28
C THR A 90 5.84 8.53 4.04
N SER A 91 6.65 7.48 4.17
CA SER A 91 8.09 7.50 3.94
C SER A 91 8.52 6.43 2.92
N GLY A 92 9.66 6.65 2.27
CA GLY A 92 10.24 5.67 1.34
C GLY A 92 10.56 4.33 1.99
N THR A 93 11.04 4.34 3.23
CA THR A 93 11.33 3.10 3.99
C THR A 93 10.06 2.32 4.31
N ALA A 94 8.98 3.00 4.71
CA ALA A 94 7.70 2.35 4.94
C ALA A 94 7.09 1.82 3.64
N ALA A 95 7.23 2.56 2.53
CA ALA A 95 6.76 2.17 1.21
C ALA A 95 7.46 0.88 0.73
N ALA A 96 8.79 0.84 0.84
CA ALA A 96 9.59 -0.34 0.49
C ALA A 96 9.16 -1.58 1.29
N ARG A 97 8.82 -1.43 2.58
CA ARG A 97 8.40 -2.56 3.44
C ARG A 97 7.09 -3.23 3.02
N ILE A 98 6.21 -2.52 2.32
CA ILE A 98 4.90 -3.04 1.90
C ILE A 98 4.77 -3.09 0.37
N ASN A 99 5.90 -3.05 -0.35
CA ASN A 99 5.94 -3.04 -1.82
C ASN A 99 5.04 -1.95 -2.44
N SER A 100 5.04 -0.76 -1.85
CA SER A 100 4.22 0.37 -2.28
C SER A 100 5.09 1.58 -2.63
N SER A 101 4.44 2.68 -3.03
CA SER A 101 5.11 3.96 -3.25
C SER A 101 4.65 5.00 -2.23
N THR A 102 5.32 6.15 -2.18
CA THR A 102 4.93 7.20 -1.23
C THR A 102 3.66 7.90 -1.68
N ILE A 103 2.88 8.44 -0.74
CA ILE A 103 1.72 9.26 -1.07
C ILE A 103 2.13 10.50 -1.90
N HIS A 104 3.30 11.08 -1.61
CA HIS A 104 3.84 12.21 -2.36
C HIS A 104 4.11 11.86 -3.83
N SER A 105 4.78 10.74 -4.09
CA SER A 105 5.06 10.28 -5.46
C SER A 105 3.79 9.88 -6.21
N THR A 106 2.84 9.24 -5.52
CA THR A 106 1.58 8.75 -6.12
C THR A 106 0.66 9.89 -6.51
N CYS A 107 0.43 10.83 -5.60
CA CYS A 107 -0.49 11.94 -5.79
C CYS A 107 0.17 13.16 -6.45
N ARG A 108 1.45 13.06 -6.82
CA ARG A 108 2.28 14.17 -7.34
C ARG A 108 2.24 15.42 -6.45
N PHE A 109 2.32 15.23 -5.14
CA PHE A 109 2.46 16.37 -4.23
C PHE A 109 3.87 16.95 -4.37
N SER A 110 3.95 18.06 -5.11
CA SER A 110 5.19 18.83 -5.23
C SER A 110 5.43 19.58 -3.92
N LYS A 111 6.68 19.63 -3.48
CA LYS A 111 7.08 20.70 -2.56
C LYS A 111 6.99 21.97 -3.40
N ASP A 112 6.17 22.93 -3.01
CA ASP A 112 6.32 24.28 -3.52
C ASP A 112 7.71 24.75 -3.08
N GLN A 113 8.71 24.54 -3.93
CA GLN A 113 9.92 25.33 -3.86
C GLN A 113 9.50 26.68 -4.42
N GLY A 114 9.08 27.55 -3.50
CA GLY A 114 8.71 28.92 -3.81
C GLY A 114 9.67 29.49 -4.85
N ALA A 115 9.09 30.02 -5.91
CA ALA A 115 9.81 30.56 -7.05
C ALA A 115 10.98 31.46 -6.62
N ALA A 116 12.19 31.02 -6.98
CA ALA A 116 13.39 31.77 -7.36
C ALA A 116 13.90 32.94 -6.47
N VAL A 117 15.14 32.79 -5.98
CA VAL A 117 16.15 33.85 -6.11
C VAL A 117 17.42 33.25 -6.70
N ASN A 118 17.77 33.69 -7.91
CA ASN A 118 19.06 33.46 -8.54
C ASN A 118 20.14 34.32 -7.85
N THR A 119 21.17 33.70 -7.30
CA THR A 119 22.51 34.30 -7.15
C THR A 119 23.52 33.18 -7.45
N ALA A 120 24.02 33.10 -8.68
CA ALA A 120 25.25 33.75 -9.16
C ALA A 120 26.50 32.87 -8.98
N ARG A 121 26.96 32.34 -10.12
CA ARG A 121 28.35 32.18 -10.60
C ARG A 121 29.36 31.30 -9.85
N ASP A 122 29.82 30.29 -10.61
CA ASP A 122 31.20 29.91 -10.93
C ASP A 122 32.04 29.00 -9.99
N LEU A 123 32.44 27.87 -10.63
CA LEU A 123 33.65 27.02 -10.50
C LEU A 123 33.85 26.24 -9.17
N ASP A 124 34.09 24.93 -9.17
CA ASP A 124 35.33 24.30 -9.67
C ASP A 124 35.19 22.88 -10.25
N GLU A 125 36.19 22.61 -11.07
CA GLU A 125 36.57 21.43 -11.87
C GLU A 125 36.83 20.11 -11.10
N ASP A 126 36.75 19.04 -11.91
CA ASP A 126 37.50 17.79 -11.87
C ASP A 126 37.19 16.66 -10.85
N CYS A 127 36.77 15.53 -11.43
CA CYS A 127 37.24 14.21 -11.01
C CYS A 127 37.39 13.29 -12.24
N GLN A 128 38.55 13.40 -12.90
CA GLN A 128 39.04 12.34 -13.79
C GLN A 128 39.47 11.13 -12.96
N ALA A 129 39.03 9.95 -13.41
CA ALA A 129 39.48 8.66 -12.92
C ALA A 129 40.96 8.44 -13.21
N SER A 130 41.75 8.01 -12.23
CA SER A 130 43.02 7.32 -12.46
C SER A 130 43.38 6.43 -11.27
N GLY A 131 43.66 5.16 -11.58
CA GLY A 131 43.97 4.10 -10.64
C GLY A 131 45.31 4.29 -9.94
N SER A 132 45.39 3.70 -8.74
CA SER A 132 46.60 3.64 -7.93
C SER A 132 47.20 2.24 -8.00
N VAL A 133 48.44 2.16 -8.51
CA VAL A 133 49.44 1.13 -8.19
C VAL A 133 50.74 1.85 -7.90
N ARG A 134 51.32 1.61 -6.71
CA ARG A 134 52.75 1.49 -6.37
C ARG A 134 52.98 1.73 -4.85
N PRO A 135 54.13 1.33 -4.28
CA PRO A 135 55.30 0.66 -4.89
C PRO A 135 55.30 -0.86 -4.72
#